data_AF-A0A7W1EFT1-F1
#
_entry.id   AF-A0A7W1EFT1-F1
#
_cell.length_a   1.000
_cell.length_b   1.000
_cell.length_c   1.000
_cell.angle_alpha   90.00
_cell.angle_beta   90.00
_cell.angle_gamma   90.00
#
_symmetry.space_group_name_H-M   'P 1'
#
loop_
_entity.id
_entity.type
_entity.pdbx_description
1 polymer ?
#
loop_
_entity_poly.entity_id
_entity_poly.type
_entity_poly.pdbx_seq_one_letter_code
_entity_poly.pdbx_strand_id
1 'polypeptide(L)'
;MNKVDSKKLRYIQEWLLQGRLVTDILRNIMEKWEISEEDGLTYIASVSKKIETARKMLLDYLSKRIKEKEITQEELAKKTGFTQSNISRMLSAKFPPTLDNLLTLCEAANCYIFVIDKDADDDLCDTMRNRWGKVHKN
;
A
#
# COMPACT_ATOMS: atom_id res chain seq x y z
N MET A 1 -20.24 -16.03 -1.98
CA MET A 1 -18.93 -15.57 -1.46
C MET A 1 -19.18 -15.07 -0.04
N ASN A 2 -18.81 -15.85 0.97
CA ASN A 2 -19.11 -15.53 2.38
C ASN A 2 -18.51 -14.16 2.74
N LYS A 3 -19.30 -13.31 3.41
CA LYS A 3 -18.83 -12.02 3.92
C LYS A 3 -17.66 -12.28 4.85
N VAL A 4 -16.46 -11.98 4.38
CA VAL A 4 -15.23 -12.07 5.16
C VAL A 4 -15.39 -11.20 6.41
N ASP A 5 -15.21 -11.79 7.60
CA ASP A 5 -15.46 -11.11 8.87
C ASP A 5 -14.49 -9.94 9.08
N SER A 6 -15.03 -8.72 9.08
CA SER A 6 -14.26 -7.48 9.22
C SER A 6 -13.41 -7.41 10.49
N LYS A 7 -13.85 -8.07 11.59
CA LYS A 7 -13.11 -8.10 12.85
C LYS A 7 -11.89 -9.02 12.74
N LYS A 8 -12.04 -10.16 12.07
CA LYS A 8 -10.93 -11.09 11.79
C LYS A 8 -9.86 -10.43 10.91
N LEU A 9 -10.29 -9.72 9.86
CA LEU A 9 -9.37 -8.98 8.99
C LEU A 9 -8.55 -7.92 9.73
N ARG A 10 -9.18 -7.22 10.69
CA ARG A 10 -8.49 -6.22 11.51
C ARG A 10 -7.37 -6.82 12.37
N TYR A 11 -7.61 -7.96 13.02
CA TYR A 11 -6.57 -8.64 13.82
C TYR A 11 -5.36 -9.04 12.96
N ILE A 12 -5.61 -9.61 11.78
CA ILE A 12 -4.53 -9.98 10.85
C ILE A 12 -3.75 -8.74 10.42
N GLN A 13 -4.44 -7.63 10.12
CA GLN A 13 -3.79 -6.38 9.76
C GLN A 13 -2.88 -5.87 10.89
N GLU A 14 -3.35 -5.87 12.13
CA GLU A 14 -2.57 -5.44 13.29
C GLU A 14 -1.32 -6.32 13.48
N TRP A 15 -1.44 -7.64 13.30
CA TRP A 15 -0.30 -8.56 13.40
C TRP A 15 0.72 -8.41 12.27
N LEU A 16 0.25 -8.18 11.04
CA LEU A 16 1.14 -7.87 9.91
C LEU A 16 1.91 -6.56 10.16
N LEU A 17 1.24 -5.54 10.72
CA LEU A 17 1.88 -4.26 11.06
C LEU A 17 2.90 -4.38 12.20
N GLN A 18 2.74 -5.36 13.09
CA GLN A 18 3.73 -5.71 14.12
C GLN A 18 4.95 -6.47 13.58
N GLY A 19 5.01 -6.75 12.27
CA GLY A 19 6.11 -7.49 11.66
C GLY A 19 6.13 -8.97 11.99
N ARG A 20 5.00 -9.55 12.43
CA ARG A 20 4.91 -10.99 12.68
C ARG A 20 5.05 -11.78 11.38
N LEU A 21 5.69 -12.95 11.46
CA LEU A 21 5.82 -13.83 10.30
C LEU A 21 4.44 -14.36 9.89
N VAL A 22 4.24 -14.50 8.58
CA VAL A 22 3.00 -15.04 8.00
C VAL A 22 2.68 -16.43 8.56
N THR A 23 3.69 -17.26 8.77
CA THR A 23 3.56 -18.59 9.37
C THR A 23 3.03 -18.54 10.80
N ASP A 24 3.48 -17.58 11.62
CA ASP A 24 2.97 -17.39 12.98
C ASP A 24 1.55 -16.85 12.99
N ILE A 25 1.24 -15.91 12.08
CA ILE A 25 -0.11 -15.39 11.88
C ILE A 25 -1.06 -16.53 11.49
N LEU A 26 -0.64 -17.37 10.54
CA LEU A 26 -1.41 -18.50 10.03
C LEU A 26 -1.71 -19.52 11.13
N ARG A 27 -0.69 -19.93 11.90
CA ARG A 27 -0.89 -20.82 13.06
C ARG A 27 -1.90 -20.24 14.04
N ASN A 28 -1.74 -18.96 14.41
CA ASN A 28 -2.61 -18.32 15.39
C ASN A 28 -4.07 -18.21 14.91
N ILE A 29 -4.32 -17.92 13.64
CA ILE A 29 -5.70 -17.85 13.13
C ILE A 29 -6.35 -19.22 12.97
N MET A 30 -5.57 -20.25 12.59
CA MET A 30 -6.06 -21.62 12.50
C MET A 30 -6.49 -22.13 13.88
N GLU A 31 -5.65 -21.96 14.90
CA GLU A 31 -5.95 -22.35 16.29
C GLU A 31 -7.10 -21.54 16.87
N LYS A 32 -7.07 -20.21 16.73
CA LYS A 32 -8.05 -19.33 17.39
C LYS A 32 -9.42 -19.37 16.76
N TRP A 33 -9.52 -19.62 15.46
CA TRP A 33 -10.78 -19.56 14.72
C TRP A 33 -11.25 -20.90 14.18
N GLU A 34 -10.51 -21.97 14.46
CA GLU A 34 -10.84 -23.35 14.05
C GLU A 34 -11.11 -23.43 12.54
N ILE A 35 -10.23 -22.83 11.74
CA ILE A 35 -10.32 -22.78 10.27
C ILE A 35 -9.22 -23.60 9.60
N SER A 36 -9.46 -23.97 8.35
CA SER A 36 -8.46 -24.63 7.51
C SER A 36 -7.26 -23.71 7.20
N GLU A 37 -6.14 -24.31 6.82
CA GLU A 37 -4.97 -23.57 6.35
C GLU A 37 -5.29 -22.74 5.09
N GLU A 38 -6.06 -23.30 4.15
CA GLU A 38 -6.48 -22.63 2.92
C GLU A 38 -7.34 -21.38 3.21
N ASP A 39 -8.30 -21.50 4.12
CA ASP A 39 -9.10 -20.36 4.58
C ASP A 39 -8.21 -19.32 5.26
N GLY A 40 -7.29 -19.75 6.13
CA GLY A 40 -6.35 -18.87 6.82
C GLY A 40 -5.48 -18.07 5.85
N LEU A 41 -4.90 -18.74 4.86
CA LEU A 41 -4.13 -18.10 3.78
C LEU A 41 -4.99 -17.11 2.99
N THR A 42 -6.25 -17.45 2.71
CA THR A 42 -7.19 -16.55 2.02
C THR A 42 -7.43 -15.27 2.82
N TYR A 43 -7.62 -15.36 4.14
CA TYR A 43 -7.74 -14.18 5.00
C TYR A 43 -6.47 -13.30 4.93
N ILE A 44 -5.28 -13.89 5.08
CA ILE A 44 -4.00 -13.15 5.05
C ILE A 44 -3.77 -12.48 3.70
N ALA A 45 -4.04 -13.21 2.61
CA ALA A 45 -3.92 -12.69 1.25
C ALA A 45 -4.86 -11.50 1.02
N SER A 46 -6.11 -11.56 1.53
CA SER A 46 -7.08 -10.48 1.37
C SER A 46 -6.66 -9.17 2.06
N VAL A 47 -6.09 -9.25 3.27
CA VAL A 47 -5.57 -8.08 4.00
C VAL A 47 -4.35 -7.50 3.27
N SER A 48 -3.42 -8.37 2.88
CA SER A 48 -2.21 -7.98 2.15
C SER A 48 -2.56 -7.29 0.83
N LYS A 49 -3.59 -7.79 0.13
CA LYS A 49 -4.03 -7.23 -1.15
C LYS A 49 -4.56 -5.81 -1.01
N LYS A 50 -5.32 -5.51 0.04
CA LYS A 50 -5.86 -4.17 0.29
C LYS A 50 -4.73 -3.14 0.47
N ILE A 51 -3.70 -3.49 1.26
CA ILE A 51 -2.52 -2.65 1.49
C ILE A 51 -1.68 -2.51 0.21
N GLU A 52 -1.56 -3.58 -0.58
CA GLU A 52 -0.87 -3.55 -1.87
C GLU A 52 -1.56 -2.60 -2.87
N THR A 53 -2.89 -2.69 -3.01
CA THR A 53 -3.68 -1.82 -3.89
C THR A 53 -3.56 -0.36 -3.47
N ALA A 54 -3.69 -0.10 -2.17
CA ALA A 54 -3.50 1.20 -1.54
C ALA A 54 -2.16 1.86 -1.92
N ARG A 55 -1.09 1.10 -1.71
CA ARG A 55 0.28 1.51 -2.02
C ARG A 55 0.47 1.79 -3.51
N LYS A 56 -0.03 0.90 -4.38
CA LYS A 56 0.00 1.08 -5.83
C LYS A 56 -0.65 2.39 -6.24
N MET A 57 -1.86 2.68 -5.74
CA MET A 57 -2.55 3.93 -6.05
C MET A 57 -1.75 5.17 -5.65
N LEU A 58 -1.16 5.17 -4.45
CA LEU A 58 -0.36 6.29 -3.97
C LEU A 58 0.90 6.51 -4.83
N LEU A 59 1.63 5.44 -5.14
CA LEU A 59 2.87 5.52 -5.92
C LEU A 59 2.61 5.80 -7.39
N ASP A 60 1.51 5.29 -7.96
CA ASP A 60 1.06 5.65 -9.30
C ASP A 60 0.68 7.13 -9.39
N TYR A 61 0.01 7.66 -8.37
CA TYR A 61 -0.33 9.08 -8.31
C TYR A 61 0.93 9.94 -8.25
N LEU A 62 1.88 9.61 -7.37
CA LEU A 62 3.18 10.30 -7.31
C LEU A 62 3.94 10.21 -8.63
N SER A 63 3.98 9.02 -9.25
CA SER A 63 4.62 8.78 -10.55
C SER A 63 4.02 9.65 -11.65
N LYS A 64 2.70 9.85 -11.66
CA LYS A 64 2.04 10.78 -12.59
C LYS A 64 2.47 12.23 -12.37
N ARG A 65 2.49 12.70 -11.12
CA ARG A 65 2.94 14.07 -10.79
C ARG A 65 4.42 14.31 -11.16
N ILE A 66 5.27 13.30 -10.99
CA ILE A 66 6.68 13.34 -11.43
C ILE A 66 6.75 13.50 -12.96
N LYS A 67 5.97 12.71 -13.71
CA LYS A 67 5.93 12.78 -15.18
C LYS A 67 5.39 14.12 -15.70
N GLU A 68 4.34 14.66 -15.08
CA GLU A 68 3.75 15.97 -15.42
C GLU A 68 4.74 17.13 -15.24
N LYS A 69 5.69 16.98 -14.31
CA LYS A 69 6.77 17.96 -14.06
C LYS A 69 8.03 17.69 -14.88
N GLU A 70 7.99 16.69 -15.76
CA GLU A 70 9.12 16.26 -16.59
C GLU A 70 10.39 15.90 -15.79
N ILE A 71 10.23 15.51 -14.53
CA ILE A 71 11.37 15.12 -13.68
C ILE A 71 11.80 13.69 -14.02
N THR A 72 13.07 13.53 -14.35
CA THR A 72 13.67 12.23 -14.69
C THR A 72 14.04 11.42 -13.45
N GLN A 73 14.17 10.10 -13.60
CA GLN A 73 14.67 9.25 -12.51
C GLN A 73 16.13 9.56 -12.15
N GLU A 74 16.92 10.07 -13.08
CA GLU A 74 18.29 10.51 -12.82
C GLU A 74 18.34 11.74 -11.89
N GLU A 75 17.48 12.72 -12.14
CA GLU A 75 17.37 13.90 -11.29
C GLU A 75 16.87 13.54 -9.90
N LEU A 76 15.88 12.65 -9.80
CA LEU A 76 15.43 12.12 -8.51
C LEU A 76 16.59 11.41 -7.79
N ALA A 77 17.37 10.57 -8.48
CA ALA A 77 18.52 9.89 -7.89
C ALA A 77 19.54 10.88 -7.32
N LYS A 78 19.84 11.95 -8.05
CA LYS A 78 20.74 13.03 -7.59
C LYS A 78 20.20 13.76 -6.37
N LYS A 79 18.89 14.03 -6.32
CA LYS A 79 18.24 14.75 -5.21
C LYS A 79 18.08 13.91 -3.94
N THR A 80 17.81 12.60 -4.10
CA THR A 80 17.50 11.73 -2.95
C THR A 80 18.69 10.91 -2.47
N GLY A 81 19.75 10.79 -3.27
CA GLY A 81 20.85 9.84 -3.02
C GLY A 81 20.49 8.37 -3.30
N PHE A 82 19.31 8.11 -3.90
CA PHE A 82 18.91 6.76 -4.30
C PHE A 82 19.50 6.39 -5.65
N THR A 83 19.61 5.09 -5.92
CA THR A 83 19.88 4.63 -7.29
C THR A 83 18.63 4.75 -8.15
N GLN A 84 18.79 4.92 -9.47
CA GLN A 84 17.65 4.91 -10.41
C GLN A 84 16.84 3.59 -10.31
N SER A 85 17.53 2.46 -10.10
CA SER A 85 16.89 1.16 -9.88
C SER A 85 15.99 1.16 -8.63
N ASN A 86 16.44 1.75 -7.52
CA ASN A 86 15.62 1.91 -6.32
C ASN A 86 14.39 2.78 -6.60
N ILE A 87 14.56 3.89 -7.30
CA ILE A 87 13.44 4.78 -7.68
C ILE A 87 12.43 4.05 -8.55
N SER A 88 12.88 3.33 -9.58
CA SER A 88 12.00 2.53 -10.45
C SER A 88 11.24 1.46 -9.66
N ARG A 89 11.91 0.76 -8.73
CA ARG A 89 11.27 -0.25 -7.87
C ARG A 89 10.25 0.35 -6.91
N MET A 90 10.50 1.54 -6.38
CA MET A 90 9.54 2.27 -5.54
C MET A 90 8.35 2.74 -6.37
N LEU A 91 8.57 3.46 -7.48
CA LEU A 91 7.49 4.01 -8.30
C LEU A 91 6.61 2.93 -8.96
N SER A 92 7.14 1.72 -9.17
CA SER A 92 6.35 0.57 -9.65
C SER A 92 5.58 -0.17 -8.54
N ALA A 93 5.69 0.28 -7.29
CA ALA A 93 5.10 -0.34 -6.09
C ALA A 93 5.48 -1.83 -5.89
N LYS A 94 6.51 -2.31 -6.60
CA LYS A 94 7.00 -3.70 -6.50
C LYS A 94 7.55 -3.98 -5.10
N PHE A 95 8.09 -2.97 -4.44
CA PHE A 95 8.53 -3.02 -3.04
C PHE A 95 7.92 -1.85 -2.27
N PRO A 96 7.48 -2.06 -1.02
CA PRO A 96 7.04 -0.97 -0.16
C PRO A 96 8.23 -0.08 0.18
N PRO A 97 8.22 1.22 -0.18
CA PRO A 97 9.15 2.16 0.44
C PRO A 97 8.82 2.29 1.93
N THR A 98 9.83 2.59 2.74
CA THR A 98 9.60 3.11 4.10
C THR A 98 8.92 4.47 4.01
N LEU A 99 8.32 4.93 5.11
CA LEU A 99 7.74 6.26 5.16
C LEU A 99 8.78 7.34 4.85
N ASP A 100 9.98 7.22 5.41
CA ASP A 100 11.09 8.16 5.18
C ASP A 100 11.47 8.21 3.70
N ASN A 101 11.64 7.04 3.05
CA ASN A 101 11.97 6.98 1.62
C ASN A 101 10.87 7.59 0.75
N LEU A 102 9.60 7.40 1.13
CA LEU A 102 8.47 8.01 0.44
C LEU A 102 8.49 9.54 0.59
N LEU A 103 8.73 10.06 1.80
CA LEU A 103 8.81 11.49 2.08
C LEU A 103 9.97 12.14 1.32
N THR A 104 11.17 11.54 1.36
CA THR A 104 12.34 12.00 0.58
C THR A 104 12.04 12.05 -0.91
N LEU A 105 11.33 11.03 -1.45
CA LEU A 105 10.96 10.99 -2.86
C LEU A 105 9.92 12.07 -3.21
N CYS A 106 8.95 12.32 -2.34
CA CYS A 106 7.95 13.38 -2.50
C CYS A 106 8.61 14.76 -2.52
N GLU A 107 9.51 15.03 -1.58
CA GLU A 107 10.26 16.29 -1.52
C GLU A 107 11.08 16.51 -2.80
N ALA A 108 11.85 15.50 -3.24
CA ALA A 108 12.63 15.58 -4.47
C ALA A 108 11.76 15.79 -5.74
N ALA A 109 10.54 15.26 -5.72
CA ALA A 109 9.52 15.46 -6.75
C ALA A 109 8.75 16.78 -6.61
N ASN A 110 9.08 17.63 -5.64
CA ASN A 110 8.36 18.86 -5.31
C ASN A 110 6.86 18.61 -5.03
N CYS A 111 6.56 17.55 -4.29
CA CYS A 111 5.21 17.13 -3.92
C CYS A 111 5.07 17.12 -2.39
N TYR A 112 3.94 17.61 -1.89
CA TYR A 112 3.56 17.42 -0.50
C TYR A 112 2.76 16.12 -0.31
N ILE A 113 2.89 15.51 0.87
CA ILE A 113 1.96 14.50 1.37
C ILE A 113 1.04 15.21 2.36
N PHE A 114 -0.27 15.07 2.18
CA PHE A 114 -1.26 15.56 3.14
C PHE A 114 -2.23 14.44 3.52
N VAL A 115 -2.72 14.52 4.75
CA VAL A 115 -3.75 13.63 5.28
C VAL A 115 -5.05 14.42 5.28
N ILE A 116 -6.09 13.82 4.72
CA ILE A 116 -7.41 14.43 4.59
C ILE A 116 -8.47 13.50 5.20
N ASP A 117 -9.51 14.11 5.78
CA ASP A 117 -10.66 13.37 6.30
C ASP A 117 -11.40 12.65 5.16
N LYS A 118 -11.90 11.44 5.40
CA LYS A 118 -12.61 10.66 4.37
C LYS A 118 -13.92 11.29 3.93
N ASP A 119 -14.49 12.14 4.76
CA ASP A 119 -15.74 12.85 4.54
C ASP A 119 -15.50 14.29 4.05
N ALA A 120 -14.23 14.67 3.83
CA ALA A 120 -13.91 15.95 3.21
C ALA A 120 -14.45 16.02 1.77
N ASP A 121 -14.89 17.22 1.41
CA ASP A 121 -15.30 17.57 0.06
C ASP A 121 -14.05 17.99 -0.74
N ASP A 122 -13.35 17.00 -1.30
CA ASP A 122 -12.08 17.16 -2.00
C ASP A 122 -11.92 16.12 -3.12
N ASP A 123 -11.37 16.54 -4.26
CA ASP A 123 -11.17 15.71 -5.46
C ASP A 123 -10.31 14.46 -5.20
N LEU A 124 -9.34 14.55 -4.29
CA LEU A 124 -8.52 13.41 -3.88
C LEU A 124 -9.37 12.41 -3.09
N CYS A 125 -10.25 12.88 -2.21
CA CYS A 125 -11.19 12.02 -1.48
C CYS A 125 -12.09 11.24 -2.45
N ASP A 126 -12.63 11.89 -3.47
CA ASP A 126 -13.43 11.21 -4.50
C ASP A 126 -12.63 10.21 -5.32
N THR A 127 -11.40 10.57 -5.71
CA THR A 127 -10.50 9.64 -6.39
C THR A 127 -10.20 8.41 -5.53
N MET A 128 -9.95 8.62 -4.24
CA MET A 128 -9.66 7.55 -3.29
C MET A 128 -10.90 6.70 -3.01
N ARG A 129 -12.09 7.27 -2.75
CA ARG A 129 -13.35 6.51 -2.56
C ARG A 129 -13.67 5.62 -3.75
N ASN A 130 -13.44 6.13 -4.96
CA ASN A 130 -13.78 5.41 -6.18
C ASN A 130 -12.83 4.26 -6.51
N ARG A 131 -11.59 4.30 -6.03
CA ARG A 131 -10.54 3.34 -6.41
C ARG A 131 -10.00 2.49 -5.25
N TRP A 132 -9.96 3.04 -4.04
CA TRP A 132 -9.39 2.39 -2.87
C TRP A 132 -10.31 1.30 -2.33
N GLY A 133 -9.85 0.05 -2.40
CA GLY A 133 -10.60 -1.12 -1.92
C GLY A 133 -11.56 -1.74 -2.94
N LYS A 134 -11.71 -1.16 -4.14
CA LYS A 134 -12.40 -1.79 -5.27
C LYS A 134 -11.37 -2.55 -6.11
N VAL A 135 -11.12 -3.82 -5.77
CA VAL A 135 -10.32 -4.71 -6.63
C VAL A 135 -11.12 -4.93 -7.90
N HIS A 136 -10.71 -4.33 -9.02
CA HIS A 136 -11.25 -4.71 -10.32
C HIS A 136 -10.82 -6.16 -10.58
N LYS A 137 -11.80 -7.05 -10.69
CA LYS A 137 -11.61 -8.38 -11.26
C LYS A 137 -11.33 -8.16 -12.74
N ASN A 138 -10.07 -8.34 -13.14
CA ASN A 138 -9.77 -8.70 -14.52
C ASN A 138 -10.03 -10.19 -14.68
#